data_AF-A0A2D6Y6X2-F1
#
_entry.id   AF-A0A2D6Y6X2-F1
#
_cell.length_a   1.000
_cell.length_b   1.000
_cell.length_c   1.000
_cell.angle_alpha   90.00
_cell.angle_beta   90.00
_cell.angle_gamma   90.00
#
_symmetry.space_group_name_H-M   'P 1'
#
loop_
_entity.id
_entity.type
_entity.pdbx_description
1 polymer ?
#
loop_
_entity_poly.entity_id
_entity_poly.type
_entity_poly.pdbx_seq_one_letter_code
_entity_poly.pdbx_strand_id
1 'polypeptide(L)' 'MSTQEQLNKLKKALVIAQSNGNQLFISNIERDIAALEAGQASPIIAEYLTDAEREAEKGL' A
#
# COMPACT_ATOMS: atom_id res chain seq x y z
N MET A 1 -5.38 11.44 -5.16
CA MET A 1 -6.16 10.18 -5.27
C MET A 1 -7.06 10.08 -4.06
N SER A 2 -8.28 9.56 -4.21
CA SER A 2 -9.14 9.25 -3.04
C SER A 2 -8.73 7.92 -2.38
N THR A 3 -9.01 7.78 -1.08
CA THR A 3 -8.77 6.52 -0.32
C THR A 3 -9.41 5.32 -1.00
N GLN A 4 -10.59 5.50 -1.61
CA GLN A 4 -11.30 4.44 -2.31
C GLN A 4 -10.56 3.95 -3.57
N GLU A 5 -9.97 4.88 -4.34
CA GLU A 5 -9.16 4.51 -5.50
C GLU A 5 -7.88 3.78 -5.10
N GLN A 6 -7.26 4.17 -3.98
CA GLN A 6 -6.08 3.50 -3.43
C GLN A 6 -6.40 2.07 -2.97
N LEU A 7 -7.49 1.88 -2.24
CA LEU A 7 -7.98 0.55 -1.84
C LEU A 7 -8.24 -0.36 -3.05
N ASN A 8 -8.84 0.17 -4.11
CA ASN A 8 -9.09 -0.59 -5.33
C ASN A 8 -7.78 -1.04 -6.01
N LYS A 9 -6.74 -0.20 -6.01
CA LYS A 9 -5.42 -0.58 -6.54
C LYS A 9 -4.74 -1.65 -5.68
N LEU A 10 -4.78 -1.50 -4.35
CA LEU A 10 -4.21 -2.47 -3.42
C LEU A 10 -4.89 -3.83 -3.53
N LYS A 11 -6.22 -3.88 -3.63
CA LYS A 11 -6.97 -5.14 -3.83
C LYS A 11 -6.58 -5.84 -5.13
N LYS A 12 -6.34 -5.11 -6.23
CA LYS A 12 -5.82 -5.68 -7.48
C LYS A 12 -4.39 -6.21 -7.33
N ALA A 13 -3.52 -5.46 -6.66
CA ALA A 13 -2.15 -5.89 -6.41
C ALA A 13 -2.09 -7.16 -5.55
N LEU A 14 -2.99 -7.29 -4.56
CA LEU A 14 -3.09 -8.46 -3.69
C LEU A 14 -3.40 -9.74 -4.50
N VAL A 15 -4.34 -9.67 -5.44
CA VAL A 15 -4.70 -10.83 -6.29
C VAL A 15 -3.50 -11.32 -7.10
N ILE A 16 -2.72 -10.39 -7.67
CA ILE A 16 -1.51 -10.72 -8.44
C ILE A 16 -0.41 -11.27 -7.52
N ALA A 17 -0.25 -10.69 -6.34
CA ALA A 17 0.72 -11.14 -5.34
C ALA A 17 0.43 -12.58 -4.89
N GLN A 18 -0.85 -12.90 -4.66
CA GLN A 18 -1.34 -14.22 -4.30
C GLN A 18 -1.07 -15.25 -5.40
N SER A 19 -1.27 -14.91 -6.68
CA SER A 19 -0.96 -15.84 -7.78
C SER A 19 0.52 -16.15 -7.89
N ASN A 20 1.38 -15.20 -7.50
CA ASN A 20 2.84 -15.33 -7.61
C ASN A 20 3.49 -15.92 -6.35
N GLY A 21 2.72 -16.17 -5.28
CA GLY A 21 3.21 -16.76 -4.04
C GLY A 21 4.17 -15.87 -3.24
N ASN A 22 4.19 -14.57 -3.48
CA ASN A 22 5.08 -13.64 -2.77
C ASN A 22 4.51 -13.27 -1.39
N GLN A 23 4.72 -14.16 -0.41
CA GLN A 23 4.15 -14.04 0.94
C GLN A 23 4.46 -12.71 1.64
N LEU A 24 5.69 -12.19 1.50
CA LEU A 24 6.08 -10.92 2.12
C LEU A 24 5.28 -9.75 1.53
N PHE A 25 5.11 -9.73 0.20
CA PHE A 25 4.35 -8.69 -0.48
C PHE A 25 2.84 -8.79 -0.21
N ILE A 26 2.30 -10.02 -0.09
CA ILE A 26 0.91 -10.28 0.30
C ILE A 26 0.64 -9.70 1.69
N SER A 27 1.42 -10.08 2.70
CA SER A 27 1.23 -9.59 4.07
C SER A 27 1.36 -8.07 4.18
N ASN A 28 2.23 -7.48 3.36
CA ASN A 28 2.39 -6.04 3.29
C ASN A 28 1.13 -5.33 2.77
N ILE A 29 0.56 -5.80 1.65
CA ILE A 29 -0.67 -5.22 1.08
C ILE A 29 -1.86 -5.40 2.02
N GLU A 30 -1.98 -6.55 2.69
CA GLU A 30 -3.07 -6.82 3.63
C GLU A 30 -3.07 -5.82 4.80
N ARG A 31 -1.89 -5.50 5.35
CA ARG A 31 -1.77 -4.46 6.40
C ARG A 31 -2.16 -3.08 5.90
N ASP A 32 -1.78 -2.74 4.67
CA ASP A 32 -2.13 -1.45 4.06
C ASP A 32 -3.62 -1.30 3.80
N ILE A 33 -4.27 -2.35 3.30
CA ILE A 33 -5.73 -2.36 3.14
C ILE A 33 -6.41 -2.19 4.50
N ALA A 34 -5.98 -2.94 5.52
CA ALA A 34 -6.57 -2.86 6.86
C ALA A 34 -6.43 -1.45 7.48
N ALA A 35 -5.28 -0.80 7.32
CA ALA A 35 -5.08 0.56 7.80
C ALA A 35 -5.99 1.56 7.08
N LEU A 36 -6.07 1.50 5.74
CA LEU A 36 -6.90 2.40 4.95
C LEU A 36 -8.40 2.19 5.20
N GLU A 37 -8.85 0.94 5.39
CA GLU A 37 -10.24 0.63 5.76
C GLU A 37 -10.58 1.14 7.18
N ALA A 38 -9.60 1.22 8.08
CA ALA A 38 -9.73 1.84 9.40
C ALA A 38 -9.64 3.38 9.38
N GLY A 39 -9.48 4.00 8.21
CA GLY A 39 -9.26 5.44 8.07
C GLY A 39 -7.89 5.91 8.56
N GLN A 40 -6.94 4.98 8.72
CA GLN A 40 -5.55 5.25 9.07
C GLN A 40 -4.69 5.33 7.81
N ALA A 41 -3.57 6.05 7.91
CA ALA A 41 -2.59 6.08 6.82
C ALA A 41 -1.96 4.69 6.62
N SER A 42 -1.57 4.38 5.38
CA SER A 42 -0.85 3.13 5.08
C SER A 42 0.47 3.11 5.85
N PRO A 43 0.76 2.06 6.64
CA PRO A 43 1.99 1.94 7.42
C PRO A 43 3.25 1.77 6.54
N ILE A 44 3.10 1.32 5.30
CA ILE A 44 4.23 0.98 4.41
C ILE A 44 4.81 2.19 3.68
N ILE A 45 4.05 3.29 3.56
CA ILE A 45 4.54 4.52 2.93
C ILE A 45 5.68 5.15 3.77
N ALA A 46 5.78 4.88 5.08
CA ALA A 46 6.89 5.40 5.88
C ALA A 46 8.16 4.53 5.81
N GLU A 47 8.01 3.20 5.77
CA GLU A 47 9.14 2.26 5.94
C GLU A 47 9.78 1.80 4.62
N TYR A 48 9.10 1.90 3.47
CA TYR A 48 9.58 1.37 2.19
C TYR A 48 9.89 2.42 1.13
N LEU A 49 9.55 3.69 1.36
CA LEU A 49 9.97 4.75 0.47
C LEU A 49 11.46 5.02 0.66
N THR A 50 12.20 4.99 -0.43
CA THR A 50 13.51 5.64 -0.49
C THR A 50 13.35 7.12 -0.15
N ASP A 51 14.39 7.76 0.35
CA ASP A 51 14.29 9.18 0.71
C ASP A 51 13.82 10.05 -0.47
N ALA A 52 14.19 9.69 -1.71
CA ALA A 52 13.71 10.35 -2.92
C ALA A 52 12.20 10.18 -3.15
N GLU A 53 11.65 9.00 -2.91
CA GLU A 53 10.21 8.75 -3.06
C GLU A 53 9.41 9.39 -1.91
N ARG A 54 10.01 9.51 -0.72
CA ARG A 54 9.42 10.18 0.45
C ARG A 54 9.31 11.69 0.25
N GLU A 55 10.32 12.31 -0.36
CA GLU A 55 10.28 13.74 -0.70
C GLU A 55 9.30 14.06 -1.83
N ALA A 56 9.08 13.13 -2.76
CA ALA A 56 8.07 13.28 -3.82
C ALA A 56 6.63 13.26 -3.29
N GLU A 57 6.36 12.54 -2.19
CA GLU A 57 5.02 12.45 -1.59
C GLU A 57 4.65 13.70 -0.78
N LYS A 58 5.63 14.37 -0.14
CA LYS A 58 5.44 15.62 0.60
C LYS A 58 5.16 16.85 -0.27
N GLY A 59 5.35 16.73 -1.59
CA GLY A 59 5.27 17.84 -2.55
C GLY A 59 3.90 18.06 -3.22
N LEU A 60 2.83 17.39 -2.75
CA LEU A 60 1.47 17.50 -3.27
C LEU A 60 0.50 18.17 -2.29
#